data_AF-R9N4V5-F1
#
_entry.id   AF-R9N4V5-F1
#
_cell.length_a   1.000
_cell.length_b   1.000
_cell.length_c   1.000
_cell.angle_alpha   90.00
_cell.angle_beta   90.00
_cell.angle_gamma   90.00
#
_symmetry.space_group_name_H-M   'P 1'
#
loop_
_entity.id
_entity.type
_entity.pdbx_description
1 polymer ?
#
loop_
_entity_poly.entity_id
_entity_poly.type
_entity_poly.pdbx_seq_one_letter_code
_entity_poly.pdbx_strand_id
1 'polypeptide(L)'
;MGMIKITPYYEHKYKDKIMDLYWNLIALVTSFYPEDVFPDGKFRWQDTLIGVEQFDKITGRRPRNRTEKYIEILENYEITKGRIEGSNERRKNDALLAKSIIREKSARLYEFLYEGIAEESGHVNKENFHLLLTVPMNRLHTDDYDLNFEIADDKELLSYVFCYEKFSSQKELSQLLNLLGVEVCPYCNRTFITTLEMKTGSLRAQIDHYKSKSKYPHLALSILNLIPSCRLCNHIKRDNDLPVLYPYAEEMGDAWGFEVQPQGSVMYLTGNQAEKDRFVITGKWKEQDRPEEYAKRLENSLEIFKLEKLYNSHKEHVLDLFRQRYIFGEDYLKSLCDRFPDLFHSVTDVKNTLYLSDIRKEKWGKRPLSKLTHDIDEEFSRLEQGKFIPGSKEK
;
A
#
# COMPACT_ATOMS: atom_id res chain seq x y z
N MET A 1 16.43 -2.72 -4.55
CA MET A 1 16.06 -1.86 -3.41
C MET A 1 14.75 -1.10 -3.71
N GLY A 2 13.68 -1.30 -2.93
CA GLY A 2 12.38 -0.61 -3.05
C GLY A 2 11.43 -1.19 -4.12
N MET A 3 10.12 -1.22 -3.84
CA MET A 3 9.10 -2.16 -4.33
C MET A 3 9.33 -3.56 -3.77
N ILE A 4 9.10 -3.71 -2.46
CA ILE A 4 8.94 -5.02 -1.79
C ILE A 4 7.46 -5.40 -1.81
N LYS A 5 7.17 -6.69 -1.97
CA LYS A 5 5.79 -7.17 -1.93
C LYS A 5 5.26 -7.10 -0.50
N ILE A 6 4.04 -6.63 -0.33
CA ILE A 6 3.29 -6.67 0.93
C ILE A 6 2.15 -7.68 0.81
N THR A 7 1.82 -8.30 1.94
CA THR A 7 0.78 -9.35 1.97
C THR A 7 -0.60 -8.72 1.81
N PRO A 8 -1.39 -9.10 0.79
CA PRO A 8 -2.78 -8.66 0.70
C PRO A 8 -3.61 -9.26 1.84
N TYR A 9 -4.72 -8.60 2.19
CA TYR A 9 -5.52 -9.00 3.36
C TYR A 9 -5.97 -10.47 3.32
N TYR A 10 -6.29 -11.00 2.13
CA TYR A 10 -6.81 -12.35 1.96
C TYR A 10 -5.74 -13.45 2.12
N GLU A 11 -4.46 -13.10 2.05
CA GLU A 11 -3.32 -13.99 2.36
C GLU A 11 -2.86 -13.85 3.82
N HIS A 12 -3.45 -12.93 4.59
CA HIS A 12 -3.01 -12.64 5.95
C HIS A 12 -3.55 -13.67 6.97
N LYS A 13 -2.72 -14.06 7.94
CA LYS A 13 -3.15 -14.94 9.05
C LYS A 13 -4.28 -14.36 9.92
N TYR A 14 -4.51 -13.04 9.83
CA TYR A 14 -5.59 -12.33 10.52
C TYR A 14 -6.65 -11.80 9.55
N LYS A 15 -6.82 -12.43 8.37
CA LYS A 15 -7.76 -11.99 7.32
C LYS A 15 -9.15 -11.66 7.84
N ASP A 16 -9.72 -12.50 8.71
CA ASP A 16 -11.08 -12.31 9.22
C ASP A 16 -11.16 -11.08 10.13
N LYS A 17 -10.17 -10.89 11.00
CA LYS A 17 -10.08 -9.69 11.87
C LYS A 17 -9.86 -8.41 11.07
N ILE A 18 -9.05 -8.49 10.01
CA ILE A 18 -8.82 -7.37 9.09
C ILE A 18 -10.13 -6.96 8.42
N MET A 19 -10.87 -7.93 7.89
CA MET A 19 -12.13 -7.67 7.20
C MET A 19 -13.24 -7.23 8.14
N ASP A 20 -13.36 -7.82 9.34
CA ASP A 20 -14.30 -7.36 10.37
C ASP A 20 -14.08 -5.88 10.70
N LEU A 21 -12.82 -5.47 10.91
CA LEU A 21 -12.47 -4.08 11.20
C LEU A 21 -12.71 -3.17 9.98
N TYR A 22 -12.36 -3.63 8.78
CA TYR A 22 -12.56 -2.89 7.54
C TYR A 22 -14.05 -2.66 7.26
N TRP A 23 -14.90 -3.67 7.33
CA TRP A 23 -16.34 -3.53 7.11
C TRP A 23 -17.01 -2.62 8.14
N ASN A 24 -16.63 -2.75 9.42
CA ASN A 24 -17.05 -1.82 10.45
C ASN A 24 -16.68 -0.36 10.09
N LEU A 25 -15.45 -0.15 9.61
CA LEU A 25 -14.99 1.17 9.17
C LEU A 25 -15.77 1.69 7.96
N ILE A 26 -16.03 0.87 6.94
CA ILE A 26 -16.85 1.23 5.76
C ILE A 26 -18.27 1.61 6.20
N ALA A 27 -18.91 0.79 7.03
CA ALA A 27 -20.27 1.04 7.52
C ALA A 27 -20.34 2.30 8.39
N LEU A 28 -19.30 2.63 9.16
CA LEU A 28 -19.26 3.87 9.95
C LEU A 28 -19.26 5.14 9.10
N VAL A 29 -18.61 5.10 7.93
CA VAL A 29 -18.24 6.32 7.19
C VAL A 29 -19.04 6.57 5.93
N THR A 30 -19.41 5.53 5.19
CA THR A 30 -20.16 5.66 3.93
C THR A 30 -21.60 6.10 4.15
N SER A 31 -22.28 6.49 3.07
CA SER A 31 -23.71 6.83 3.08
C SER A 31 -24.62 5.63 2.82
N PHE A 32 -24.03 4.44 2.59
CA PHE A 32 -24.78 3.21 2.36
C PHE A 32 -25.30 2.59 3.67
N TYR A 33 -26.32 1.76 3.52
CA TYR A 33 -26.95 1.03 4.61
C TYR A 33 -26.03 -0.07 5.14
N PRO A 34 -25.96 -0.30 6.47
CA PRO A 34 -25.20 -1.43 7.03
C PRO A 34 -25.55 -2.78 6.38
N GLU A 35 -26.81 -2.97 6.01
CA GLU A 35 -27.33 -4.15 5.32
C GLU A 35 -26.61 -4.44 4.00
N ASP A 36 -26.17 -3.39 3.30
CA ASP A 36 -25.45 -3.48 2.02
C ASP A 36 -23.94 -3.61 2.22
N VAL A 37 -23.41 -3.08 3.33
CA VAL A 37 -21.99 -3.12 3.65
C VAL A 37 -21.57 -4.49 4.19
N PHE A 38 -22.36 -5.12 5.05
CA PHE A 38 -21.99 -6.38 5.69
C PHE A 38 -22.44 -7.59 4.85
N PRO A 39 -21.51 -8.51 4.48
CA PRO A 39 -21.84 -9.72 3.70
C PRO A 39 -22.99 -10.53 4.29
N ASP A 40 -22.87 -10.92 5.56
CA ASP A 40 -23.79 -11.87 6.20
C ASP A 40 -24.94 -11.20 6.95
N GLY A 41 -25.15 -9.89 6.76
CA GLY A 41 -26.11 -9.11 7.55
C GLY A 41 -25.78 -9.10 9.05
N LYS A 42 -24.53 -9.38 9.40
CA LYS A 42 -24.01 -9.39 10.77
C LYS A 42 -22.64 -8.73 10.80
N PHE A 43 -22.29 -8.15 11.94
CA PHE A 43 -21.00 -7.54 12.20
C PHE A 43 -20.41 -8.00 13.53
N ARG A 44 -19.08 -8.05 13.63
CA ARG A 44 -18.38 -8.37 14.88
C ARG A 44 -18.15 -7.12 15.70
N TRP A 45 -18.55 -7.14 16.97
CA TRP A 45 -18.30 -6.10 17.96
C TRP A 45 -17.88 -6.72 19.28
N GLN A 46 -16.69 -6.36 19.78
CA GLN A 46 -16.14 -6.90 21.03
C GLN A 46 -16.24 -8.45 21.10
N ASP A 47 -15.80 -9.12 20.03
CA ASP A 47 -15.83 -10.58 19.86
C ASP A 47 -17.22 -11.25 19.78
N THR A 48 -18.30 -10.45 19.76
CA THR A 48 -19.67 -10.95 19.59
C THR A 48 -20.17 -10.65 18.17
N LEU A 49 -20.90 -11.59 17.57
CA LEU A 49 -21.55 -11.40 16.27
C LEU A 49 -22.97 -10.86 16.48
N ILE A 50 -23.28 -9.72 15.87
CA ILE A 50 -24.52 -8.97 16.09
C ILE A 50 -25.18 -8.66 14.75
N GLY A 51 -26.51 -8.66 14.71
CA GLY A 51 -27.27 -8.27 13.52
C GLY A 51 -27.08 -6.78 13.17
N VAL A 52 -27.04 -6.48 11.87
CA VAL A 52 -26.81 -5.12 11.36
C VAL A 52 -27.88 -4.10 11.77
N GLU A 53 -29.09 -4.55 12.13
CA GLU A 53 -30.17 -3.70 12.63
C GLU A 53 -29.79 -2.97 13.93
N GLN A 54 -28.80 -3.49 14.67
CA GLN A 54 -28.28 -2.90 15.90
C GLN A 54 -27.01 -2.06 15.68
N PHE A 55 -26.49 -1.99 14.46
CA PHE A 55 -25.21 -1.37 14.15
C PHE A 55 -25.14 0.09 14.60
N ASP A 56 -26.11 0.91 14.18
CA ASP A 56 -26.14 2.34 14.51
C ASP A 56 -26.27 2.58 16.02
N LYS A 57 -27.04 1.75 16.73
CA LYS A 57 -27.22 1.83 18.19
C LYS A 57 -25.94 1.50 18.95
N ILE A 58 -25.23 0.45 18.53
CA ILE A 58 -24.04 -0.07 19.20
C ILE A 58 -22.82 0.81 18.92
N THR A 59 -22.64 1.21 17.67
CA THR A 59 -21.50 2.03 17.26
C THR A 59 -21.71 3.52 17.57
N GLY A 60 -22.95 3.93 17.82
CA GLY A 60 -23.32 5.34 17.96
C GLY A 60 -23.17 6.13 16.65
N ARG A 61 -23.14 5.45 15.49
CA ARG A 61 -23.07 6.12 14.17
C ARG A 61 -24.25 7.07 14.05
N ARG A 62 -23.96 8.36 13.87
CA ARG A 62 -24.99 9.39 13.66
C ARG A 62 -25.18 9.70 12.17
N PRO A 63 -26.38 10.13 11.74
CA PRO A 63 -26.59 10.70 10.41
C PRO A 63 -25.77 11.99 10.24
N ARG A 64 -25.51 12.39 8.99
CA ARG A 64 -24.71 13.59 8.68
C ARG A 64 -25.32 14.86 9.30
N ASN A 65 -24.47 15.73 9.84
CA ASN A 65 -24.92 17.02 10.40
C ASN A 65 -25.58 17.89 9.33
N ARG A 66 -26.69 18.54 9.68
CA ARG A 66 -27.40 19.47 8.80
C ARG A 66 -26.74 20.85 8.77
N THR A 67 -25.54 20.91 8.21
CA THR A 67 -24.92 22.20 7.85
C THR A 67 -25.68 22.83 6.69
N GLU A 68 -25.57 24.15 6.52
CA GLU A 68 -26.19 24.87 5.39
C GLU A 68 -25.81 24.24 4.05
N LYS A 69 -24.51 23.96 3.85
CA LYS A 69 -23.99 23.27 2.64
C LYS A 69 -24.63 21.90 2.38
N TYR A 70 -24.93 21.14 3.44
CA TYR A 70 -25.59 19.84 3.27
C TYR A 70 -27.08 19.99 2.95
N ILE A 71 -27.74 21.04 3.45
CA ILE A 71 -29.14 21.31 3.09
C ILE A 71 -29.22 21.74 1.63
N GLU A 72 -28.33 22.64 1.20
CA GLU A 72 -28.23 23.11 -0.18
C GLU A 72 -28.01 21.95 -1.17
N ILE A 73 -27.10 21.01 -0.87
CA ILE A 73 -26.88 19.88 -1.78
C ILE A 73 -28.09 18.93 -1.85
N LEU A 74 -28.83 18.72 -0.75
CA LEU A 74 -30.06 17.93 -0.79
C LEU A 74 -31.15 18.60 -1.66
N GLU A 75 -31.22 19.92 -1.64
CA GLU A 75 -32.14 20.70 -2.45
C GLU A 75 -31.75 20.65 -3.93
N ASN A 76 -30.45 20.77 -4.25
CA ASN A 76 -29.94 20.68 -5.62
C ASN A 76 -30.26 19.35 -6.30
N TYR A 77 -30.26 18.25 -5.55
CA TYR A 77 -30.62 16.91 -6.05
C TYR A 77 -32.10 16.55 -5.80
N GLU A 78 -32.94 17.52 -5.41
CA GLU A 78 -34.38 17.38 -5.21
C GLU A 78 -34.83 16.31 -4.19
N ILE A 79 -33.99 16.00 -3.19
CA ILE A 79 -34.24 14.87 -2.26
C ILE A 79 -35.21 15.25 -1.15
N THR A 80 -35.14 16.49 -0.66
CA THR A 80 -36.04 16.96 0.39
C THR A 80 -36.37 18.43 0.19
N LYS A 81 -37.63 18.80 0.42
CA LYS A 81 -38.07 20.20 0.58
C LYS A 81 -38.58 20.40 2.00
N GLY A 82 -37.70 20.40 3.01
CA GLY A 82 -38.11 20.72 4.39
C GLY A 82 -37.26 20.18 5.55
N ARG A 83 -37.77 20.39 6.76
CA ARG A 83 -37.11 20.00 8.00
C ARG A 83 -37.50 18.59 8.44
N ILE A 84 -36.76 17.59 7.97
CA ILE A 84 -36.80 16.21 8.48
C ILE A 84 -35.96 16.10 9.76
N GLU A 85 -36.54 15.54 10.82
CA GLU A 85 -35.90 15.43 12.16
C GLU A 85 -35.48 13.99 12.52
N GLY A 86 -36.11 12.95 11.98
CA GLY A 86 -35.85 11.55 12.33
C GLY A 86 -34.54 10.99 11.76
N SER A 87 -33.80 10.21 12.57
CA SER A 87 -32.52 9.61 12.16
C SER A 87 -32.65 8.68 10.95
N ASN A 88 -33.70 7.86 10.89
CA ASN A 88 -33.93 6.91 9.79
C ASN A 88 -34.19 7.64 8.47
N GLU A 89 -35.01 8.69 8.49
CA GLU A 89 -35.29 9.48 7.28
C GLU A 89 -34.04 10.25 6.83
N ARG A 90 -33.22 10.73 7.78
CA ARG A 90 -31.92 11.35 7.44
C ARG A 90 -30.95 10.36 6.81
N ARG A 91 -30.93 9.10 7.25
CA ARG A 91 -30.16 8.02 6.59
C ARG A 91 -30.64 7.77 5.18
N LYS A 92 -31.96 7.73 4.99
CA LYS A 92 -32.55 7.60 3.66
C LYS A 92 -32.13 8.75 2.75
N ASN A 93 -32.10 9.99 3.25
CA ASN A 93 -31.60 11.12 2.49
C ASN A 93 -30.12 10.98 2.12
N ASP A 94 -29.27 10.51 3.05
CA ASP A 94 -27.84 10.26 2.77
C ASP A 94 -27.67 9.21 1.65
N ALA A 95 -28.45 8.12 1.69
CA ALA A 95 -28.40 7.05 0.69
C ALA A 95 -28.93 7.51 -0.68
N LEU A 96 -30.08 8.21 -0.71
CA LEU A 96 -30.63 8.79 -1.94
C LEU A 96 -29.71 9.85 -2.54
N LEU A 97 -29.03 10.64 -1.70
CA LEU A 97 -28.04 11.61 -2.15
C LEU A 97 -26.86 10.92 -2.81
N ALA A 98 -26.35 9.86 -2.19
CA ALA A 98 -25.29 9.08 -2.79
C ALA A 98 -25.69 8.50 -4.15
N LYS A 99 -26.91 7.96 -4.26
CA LYS A 99 -27.49 7.46 -5.51
C LYS A 99 -27.56 8.53 -6.60
N SER A 100 -28.09 9.69 -6.28
CA SER A 100 -28.22 10.80 -7.25
C SER A 100 -26.87 11.36 -7.69
N ILE A 101 -25.92 11.53 -6.77
CA ILE A 101 -24.55 11.94 -7.11
C ILE A 101 -23.90 10.92 -8.05
N ILE A 102 -23.94 9.63 -7.71
CA ILE A 102 -23.34 8.58 -8.56
C ILE A 102 -23.92 8.62 -9.98
N ARG A 103 -25.25 8.72 -10.08
CA ARG A 103 -25.96 8.81 -11.37
C ARG A 103 -25.53 10.02 -12.21
N GLU A 104 -25.39 11.18 -11.58
CA GLU A 104 -24.94 12.39 -12.28
C GLU A 104 -23.48 12.26 -12.74
N LYS A 105 -22.59 11.73 -11.88
CA LYS A 105 -21.15 11.72 -12.17
C LYS A 105 -20.71 10.59 -13.09
N SER A 106 -21.41 9.46 -13.10
CA SER A 106 -21.10 8.32 -13.97
C SER A 106 -22.26 7.34 -14.12
N ALA A 107 -22.87 7.31 -15.31
CA ALA A 107 -23.95 6.36 -15.63
C ALA A 107 -23.51 4.89 -15.47
N ARG A 108 -22.29 4.55 -15.89
CA ARG A 108 -21.75 3.19 -15.76
C ARG A 108 -21.56 2.77 -14.30
N LEU A 109 -21.07 3.68 -13.44
CA LEU A 109 -20.95 3.38 -12.01
C LEU A 109 -22.32 3.22 -11.34
N TYR A 110 -23.31 4.02 -11.78
CA TYR A 110 -24.70 3.89 -11.32
C TYR A 110 -25.29 2.54 -11.70
N GLU A 111 -25.23 2.18 -12.98
CA GLU A 111 -25.71 0.89 -13.48
C GLU A 111 -25.06 -0.27 -12.72
N PHE A 112 -23.75 -0.19 -12.49
CA PHE A 112 -23.02 -1.20 -11.73
C PHE A 112 -23.46 -1.29 -10.26
N LEU A 113 -23.52 -0.17 -9.53
CA LEU A 113 -23.84 -0.20 -8.10
C LEU A 113 -25.32 -0.39 -7.77
N TYR A 114 -26.24 -0.10 -8.70
CA TYR A 114 -27.69 -0.19 -8.48
C TYR A 114 -28.36 -1.24 -9.36
N GLU A 115 -27.59 -2.14 -9.98
CA GLU A 115 -28.12 -3.26 -10.77
C GLU A 115 -29.12 -4.10 -9.97
N GLY A 116 -30.34 -4.26 -10.50
CA GLY A 116 -31.40 -5.01 -9.86
C GLY A 116 -32.02 -4.35 -8.63
N ILE A 117 -31.64 -3.11 -8.30
CA ILE A 117 -32.20 -2.35 -7.18
C ILE A 117 -33.36 -1.48 -7.64
N ALA A 118 -34.45 -1.46 -6.86
CA ALA A 118 -35.59 -0.59 -7.13
C ALA A 118 -35.21 0.91 -7.16
N GLU A 119 -35.83 1.68 -8.06
CA GLU A 119 -35.45 3.06 -8.33
C GLU A 119 -35.63 3.98 -7.12
N GLU A 120 -36.69 3.77 -6.33
CA GLU A 120 -37.00 4.48 -5.10
C GLU A 120 -36.17 4.04 -3.89
N SER A 121 -35.41 2.94 -4.03
CA SER A 121 -34.55 2.41 -2.98
C SER A 121 -33.19 3.10 -2.95
N GLY A 122 -32.70 3.38 -1.73
CA GLY A 122 -31.33 3.84 -1.49
C GLY A 122 -30.32 2.71 -1.28
N HIS A 123 -30.76 1.45 -1.42
CA HIS A 123 -29.86 0.29 -1.31
C HIS A 123 -28.92 0.20 -2.52
N VAL A 124 -27.81 -0.51 -2.37
CA VAL A 124 -26.91 -0.87 -3.48
C VAL A 124 -26.89 -2.38 -3.71
N ASN A 125 -26.52 -2.78 -4.92
CA ASN A 125 -26.18 -4.16 -5.21
C ASN A 125 -24.97 -4.55 -4.36
N LYS A 126 -25.21 -5.45 -3.39
CA LYS A 126 -24.23 -5.85 -2.37
C LYS A 126 -22.97 -6.47 -3.00
N GLU A 127 -23.15 -7.36 -3.97
CA GLU A 127 -22.04 -8.08 -4.60
C GLU A 127 -21.13 -7.11 -5.37
N ASN A 128 -21.73 -6.22 -6.17
CA ASN A 128 -21.01 -5.20 -6.92
C ASN A 128 -20.30 -4.20 -5.99
N PHE A 129 -20.94 -3.80 -4.89
CA PHE A 129 -20.32 -2.93 -3.89
C PHE A 129 -19.13 -3.59 -3.18
N HIS A 130 -19.23 -4.87 -2.83
CA HIS A 130 -18.12 -5.62 -2.24
C HIS A 130 -16.98 -5.83 -3.21
N LEU A 131 -17.27 -6.13 -4.48
CA LEU A 131 -16.28 -6.23 -5.54
C LEU A 131 -15.51 -4.91 -5.67
N LEU A 132 -16.21 -3.77 -5.76
CA LEU A 132 -15.59 -2.45 -5.85
C LEU A 132 -14.61 -2.17 -4.69
N LEU A 133 -14.96 -2.58 -3.47
CA LEU A 133 -14.17 -2.33 -2.27
C LEU A 133 -13.01 -3.30 -2.07
N THR A 134 -13.00 -4.44 -2.76
CA THR A 134 -12.04 -5.53 -2.50
C THR A 134 -11.25 -5.99 -3.71
N VAL A 135 -11.53 -5.47 -4.90
CA VAL A 135 -10.83 -5.80 -6.14
C VAL A 135 -9.33 -5.43 -6.07
N PRO A 136 -8.41 -6.31 -6.50
CA PRO A 136 -7.00 -5.96 -6.69
C PRO A 136 -6.84 -4.93 -7.83
N MET A 137 -5.96 -3.95 -7.65
CA MET A 137 -5.81 -2.87 -8.64
C MET A 137 -5.21 -3.32 -9.99
N ASN A 138 -4.57 -4.49 -10.03
CA ASN A 138 -4.12 -5.15 -11.26
C ASN A 138 -5.19 -6.07 -11.90
N ARG A 139 -6.42 -6.06 -11.38
CA ARG A 139 -7.57 -6.84 -11.87
C ARG A 139 -8.84 -5.98 -11.98
N LEU A 140 -8.69 -4.70 -12.28
CA LEU A 140 -9.82 -3.77 -12.47
C LEU A 140 -10.61 -4.04 -13.75
N HIS A 141 -9.97 -4.72 -14.71
CA HIS A 141 -10.54 -5.09 -16.00
C HIS A 141 -10.37 -6.59 -16.18
N THR A 142 -11.47 -7.28 -16.42
CA THR A 142 -11.55 -8.71 -16.67
C THR A 142 -12.64 -8.96 -17.73
N ASP A 143 -12.77 -10.19 -18.19
CA ASP A 143 -13.88 -10.56 -19.09
C ASP A 143 -15.25 -10.45 -18.40
N ASP A 144 -15.28 -10.57 -17.06
CA ASP A 144 -16.52 -10.56 -16.26
C ASP A 144 -16.95 -9.15 -15.86
N TYR A 145 -16.01 -8.20 -15.71
CA TYR A 145 -16.30 -6.83 -15.26
C TYR A 145 -15.23 -5.82 -15.66
N ASP A 146 -15.64 -4.56 -15.76
CA ASP A 146 -14.77 -3.40 -16.01
C ASP A 146 -15.10 -2.27 -15.02
N LEU A 147 -14.18 -1.99 -14.08
CA LEU A 147 -14.35 -0.99 -13.02
C LEU A 147 -13.69 0.36 -13.34
N ASN A 148 -13.30 0.58 -14.60
CA ASN A 148 -12.80 1.87 -15.05
C ASN A 148 -13.96 2.74 -15.52
N PHE A 149 -14.63 3.34 -14.54
CA PHE A 149 -15.70 4.29 -14.79
C PHE A 149 -15.11 5.65 -15.14
N GLU A 150 -15.59 6.23 -16.25
CA GLU A 150 -15.39 7.63 -16.52
C GLU A 150 -16.21 8.43 -15.50
N ILE A 151 -15.52 9.21 -14.68
CA ILE A 151 -16.10 10.01 -13.61
C ILE A 151 -15.72 11.46 -13.86
N ALA A 152 -16.72 12.35 -13.92
CA ALA A 152 -16.48 13.79 -13.94
C ALA A 152 -15.74 14.21 -12.66
N ASP A 153 -14.67 15.01 -12.77
CA ASP A 153 -13.84 15.46 -11.63
C ASP A 153 -14.72 16.03 -10.52
N ASP A 154 -14.75 15.33 -9.37
CA ASP A 154 -15.76 15.61 -8.38
C ASP A 154 -15.34 15.30 -6.93
N LYS A 155 -15.48 16.33 -6.09
CA LYS A 155 -15.31 16.27 -4.65
C LYS A 155 -16.54 15.72 -3.94
N GLU A 156 -17.72 15.72 -4.57
CA GLU A 156 -18.97 15.24 -3.97
C GLU A 156 -18.93 13.73 -3.73
N LEU A 157 -18.43 12.93 -4.69
CA LEU A 157 -18.19 11.48 -4.45
C LEU A 157 -17.32 11.23 -3.21
N LEU A 158 -16.22 11.97 -3.05
CA LEU A 158 -15.34 11.83 -1.88
C LEU A 158 -15.95 12.38 -0.58
N SER A 159 -16.91 13.31 -0.66
CA SER A 159 -17.46 14.02 0.51
C SER A 159 -18.78 13.41 1.00
N TYR A 160 -19.61 12.92 0.09
CA TYR A 160 -20.99 12.50 0.34
C TYR A 160 -21.26 11.03 0.03
N VAL A 161 -20.41 10.35 -0.76
CA VAL A 161 -20.58 8.92 -1.08
C VAL A 161 -19.54 8.09 -0.31
N PHE A 162 -18.29 8.16 -0.75
CA PHE A 162 -17.17 7.39 -0.21
C PHE A 162 -16.53 8.04 1.02
N CYS A 163 -16.80 9.31 1.30
CA CYS A 163 -16.47 9.96 2.58
C CYS A 163 -15.01 9.76 3.06
N TYR A 164 -14.02 9.87 2.16
CA TYR A 164 -12.63 9.48 2.46
C TYR A 164 -12.03 10.26 3.64
N GLU A 165 -12.32 11.55 3.80
CA GLU A 165 -11.80 12.34 4.94
C GLU A 165 -12.35 11.85 6.29
N LYS A 166 -13.57 11.30 6.30
CA LYS A 166 -14.14 10.65 7.48
C LYS A 166 -13.49 9.28 7.73
N PHE A 167 -13.21 8.53 6.67
CA PHE A 167 -12.47 7.26 6.74
C PHE A 167 -11.06 7.47 7.29
N SER A 168 -10.30 8.41 6.73
CA SER A 168 -8.90 8.68 7.09
C SER A 168 -8.73 9.16 8.53
N SER A 169 -9.76 9.79 9.10
CA SER A 169 -9.76 10.30 10.47
C SER A 169 -10.19 9.28 11.54
N GLN A 170 -10.78 8.14 11.17
CA GLN A 170 -11.19 7.11 12.15
C GLN A 170 -9.98 6.51 12.88
N LYS A 171 -10.13 6.17 14.16
CA LYS A 171 -9.06 5.54 14.96
C LYS A 171 -8.82 4.09 14.52
N GLU A 172 -9.88 3.41 14.07
CA GLU A 172 -9.95 2.04 13.57
C GLU A 172 -9.04 1.84 12.36
N LEU A 173 -8.79 2.90 11.58
CA LEU A 173 -7.81 2.84 10.50
C LEU A 173 -6.39 2.57 11.01
N SER A 174 -6.00 3.08 12.18
CA SER A 174 -4.69 2.75 12.78
C SER A 174 -4.60 1.26 13.13
N GLN A 175 -5.69 0.71 13.70
CA GLN A 175 -5.79 -0.70 14.04
C GLN A 175 -5.69 -1.58 12.78
N LEU A 176 -6.32 -1.14 11.69
CA LEU A 176 -6.27 -1.82 10.39
C LEU A 176 -4.84 -1.86 9.85
N LEU A 177 -4.16 -0.70 9.83
CA LEU A 177 -2.76 -0.60 9.40
C LEU A 177 -1.82 -1.45 10.26
N ASN A 178 -2.04 -1.49 11.58
CA ASN A 178 -1.29 -2.35 12.50
C ASN A 178 -1.49 -3.84 12.19
N LEU A 179 -2.73 -4.27 11.90
CA LEU A 179 -3.04 -5.65 11.54
C LEU A 179 -2.45 -6.05 10.18
N LEU A 180 -2.38 -5.13 9.20
CA LEU A 180 -1.72 -5.36 7.91
C LEU A 180 -0.20 -5.55 8.06
N GLY A 181 0.41 -5.03 9.13
CA GLY A 181 1.78 -5.38 9.52
C GLY A 181 2.88 -4.89 8.57
N VAL A 182 2.64 -3.80 7.84
CA VAL A 182 3.63 -3.18 6.94
C VAL A 182 4.54 -2.25 7.73
N GLU A 183 5.78 -2.69 7.98
CA GLU A 183 6.74 -1.98 8.83
C GLU A 183 7.63 -0.98 8.06
N VAL A 184 7.98 -1.30 6.82
CA VAL A 184 8.87 -0.51 5.97
C VAL A 184 8.13 -0.10 4.70
N CYS A 185 8.34 1.13 4.23
CA CYS A 185 7.68 1.64 3.02
C CYS A 185 7.88 0.68 1.83
N PRO A 186 6.80 0.16 1.21
CA PRO A 186 6.92 -0.82 0.16
C PRO A 186 7.58 -0.24 -1.10
N TYR A 187 7.31 1.02 -1.42
CA TYR A 187 7.84 1.67 -2.63
C TYR A 187 9.35 1.89 -2.60
N CYS A 188 9.93 2.27 -1.46
CA CYS A 188 11.36 2.62 -1.41
C CYS A 188 12.18 1.76 -0.45
N ASN A 189 11.59 0.90 0.37
CA ASN A 189 12.33 0.09 1.36
C ASN A 189 13.32 0.91 2.24
N ARG A 190 13.18 2.24 2.39
CA ARG A 190 14.19 3.12 3.03
C ARG A 190 13.86 3.57 4.44
N THR A 191 12.60 3.50 4.83
CA THR A 191 12.13 4.11 6.07
C THR A 191 11.06 3.25 6.67
N PHE A 192 11.09 3.18 8.01
CA PHE A 192 9.96 2.67 8.76
C PHE A 192 8.73 3.54 8.50
N ILE A 193 7.56 2.89 8.49
CA ILE A 193 6.23 3.51 8.38
C ILE A 193 5.34 3.03 9.53
N THR A 194 5.95 2.64 10.64
CA THR A 194 5.29 2.09 11.83
C THR A 194 4.10 2.94 12.25
N THR A 195 2.98 2.26 12.45
CA THR A 195 1.78 2.86 13.03
C THR A 195 1.79 2.64 14.54
N LEU A 196 1.60 3.71 15.31
CA LEU A 196 1.56 3.71 16.76
C LEU A 196 0.24 4.32 17.22
N GLU A 197 -0.50 3.56 18.02
CA GLU A 197 -1.64 4.07 18.76
C GLU A 197 -1.13 4.85 19.97
N MET A 198 -1.66 6.07 20.15
CA MET A 198 -1.30 6.93 21.27
C MET A 198 -2.53 7.15 22.15
N LYS A 199 -2.31 7.52 23.43
CA LYS A 199 -3.42 7.90 24.33
C LYS A 199 -4.27 9.04 23.75
N THR A 200 -3.64 9.94 23.00
CA THR A 200 -4.28 11.01 22.24
C THR A 200 -3.77 10.96 20.79
N GLY A 201 -4.66 10.57 19.88
CA GLY A 201 -4.33 10.45 18.45
C GLY A 201 -3.53 9.19 18.11
N SER A 202 -2.79 9.26 17.01
CA SER A 202 -2.03 8.12 16.47
C SER A 202 -0.99 8.64 15.49
N LEU A 203 0.23 8.11 15.58
CA LEU A 203 1.23 8.27 14.53
C LEU A 203 0.99 7.17 13.50
N ARG A 204 0.58 7.49 12.28
CA ARG A 204 0.26 6.48 11.25
C ARG A 204 1.19 6.60 10.05
N ALA A 205 1.36 5.48 9.34
CA ALA A 205 1.80 5.51 7.95
C ALA A 205 0.92 6.49 7.14
N GLN A 206 1.50 7.08 6.09
CA GLN A 206 0.67 7.69 5.07
C GLN A 206 -0.03 6.56 4.30
N ILE A 207 -1.22 6.85 3.78
CA ILE A 207 -1.93 5.92 2.91
C ILE A 207 -1.91 6.55 1.53
N ASP A 208 -1.14 5.93 0.65
CA ASP A 208 -1.15 6.23 -0.77
C ASP A 208 -2.32 5.49 -1.44
N HIS A 209 -2.91 6.10 -2.47
CA HIS A 209 -3.86 5.43 -3.35
C HIS A 209 -3.11 4.98 -4.60
N TYR A 210 -3.07 3.67 -4.85
CA TYR A 210 -2.40 3.14 -6.04
C TYR A 210 -3.04 3.74 -7.32
N LYS A 211 -4.36 3.73 -7.40
CA LYS A 211 -5.19 4.56 -8.30
C LYS A 211 -5.64 5.81 -7.57
N SER A 212 -5.18 6.98 -8.00
CA SER A 212 -5.41 8.25 -7.33
C SER A 212 -6.89 8.50 -7.04
N LYS A 213 -7.22 8.85 -5.80
CA LYS A 213 -8.60 9.22 -5.41
C LYS A 213 -9.14 10.45 -6.16
N SER A 214 -8.29 11.28 -6.78
CA SER A 214 -8.74 12.40 -7.61
C SER A 214 -9.31 11.94 -8.93
N LYS A 215 -8.75 10.88 -9.54
CA LYS A 215 -9.22 10.33 -10.82
C LYS A 215 -10.17 9.15 -10.64
N TYR A 216 -10.01 8.40 -9.56
CA TYR A 216 -10.77 7.19 -9.24
C TYR A 216 -11.42 7.30 -7.84
N PRO A 217 -12.30 8.29 -7.60
CA PRO A 217 -12.91 8.49 -6.29
C PRO A 217 -13.75 7.29 -5.81
N HIS A 218 -14.27 6.46 -6.73
CA HIS A 218 -14.96 5.21 -6.43
C HIS A 218 -14.07 4.14 -5.79
N LEU A 219 -12.76 4.19 -6.05
CA LEU A 219 -11.78 3.28 -5.46
C LEU A 219 -11.14 3.86 -4.19
N ALA A 220 -11.57 5.03 -3.72
CA ALA A 220 -10.91 5.74 -2.61
C ALA A 220 -10.95 4.99 -1.28
N LEU A 221 -11.92 4.09 -1.09
CA LEU A 221 -12.04 3.23 0.08
C LEU A 221 -11.61 1.78 -0.16
N SER A 222 -11.28 1.39 -1.39
CA SER A 222 -10.94 0.01 -1.71
C SER A 222 -9.69 -0.41 -0.95
N ILE A 223 -9.78 -1.47 -0.13
CA ILE A 223 -8.68 -1.88 0.77
C ILE A 223 -7.39 -2.20 0.01
N LEU A 224 -7.51 -2.73 -1.20
CA LEU A 224 -6.40 -3.09 -2.07
C LEU A 224 -5.91 -1.90 -2.92
N ASN A 225 -6.61 -0.77 -2.90
CA ASN A 225 -6.12 0.50 -3.42
C ASN A 225 -5.30 1.30 -2.39
N LEU A 226 -5.45 0.99 -1.09
CA LEU A 226 -4.78 1.68 0.01
C LEU A 226 -3.41 1.04 0.29
N ILE A 227 -2.34 1.77 -0.01
CA ILE A 227 -0.95 1.35 0.19
C ILE A 227 -0.35 2.11 1.38
N PRO A 228 -0.05 1.44 2.52
CA PRO A 228 0.73 2.05 3.59
C PRO A 228 2.12 2.43 3.07
N SER A 229 2.47 3.71 3.11
CA SER A 229 3.71 4.23 2.53
C SER A 229 4.33 5.34 3.36
N CYS A 230 5.57 5.72 3.02
CA CYS A 230 6.19 6.89 3.61
C CYS A 230 5.69 8.18 2.97
N ARG A 231 5.83 9.29 3.70
CA ARG A 231 5.43 10.62 3.23
C ARG A 231 6.11 11.04 1.94
N LEU A 232 7.41 10.73 1.79
CA LEU A 232 8.17 11.10 0.61
C LEU A 232 7.62 10.40 -0.65
N CYS A 233 7.42 9.08 -0.61
CA CYS A 233 6.90 8.34 -1.75
C CYS A 233 5.47 8.75 -2.12
N ASN A 234 4.58 8.88 -1.13
CA ASN A 234 3.22 9.37 -1.37
C ASN A 234 3.23 10.78 -2.00
N HIS A 235 4.05 11.69 -1.47
CA HIS A 235 4.14 13.06 -1.99
C HIS A 235 4.79 13.17 -3.37
N ILE A 236 5.68 12.25 -3.74
CA ILE A 236 6.26 12.24 -5.10
C ILE A 236 5.27 11.63 -6.09
N LYS A 237 4.56 10.55 -5.73
CA LYS A 237 3.54 9.94 -6.59
C LYS A 237 2.37 10.89 -6.85
N ARG A 238 1.84 11.54 -5.80
CA ARG A 238 0.67 12.44 -5.90
C ARG A 238 -0.51 11.75 -6.60
N ASP A 239 -1.04 12.40 -7.62
CA ASP A 239 -2.10 11.94 -8.51
C ASP A 239 -1.55 11.30 -9.81
N ASN A 240 -0.26 10.97 -9.86
CA ASN A 240 0.31 10.21 -10.96
C ASN A 240 -0.25 8.78 -10.93
N ASP A 241 -0.87 8.39 -12.04
CA ASP A 241 -1.51 7.09 -12.25
C ASP A 241 -0.77 6.24 -13.29
N LEU A 242 0.44 6.64 -13.68
CA LEU A 242 1.33 5.77 -14.44
C LEU A 242 1.49 4.44 -13.69
N PRO A 243 1.37 3.30 -14.39
CA PRO A 243 1.38 2.01 -13.75
C PRO A 243 2.79 1.74 -13.20
N VAL A 244 2.91 1.76 -11.87
CA VAL A 244 4.08 1.28 -11.13
C VAL A 244 3.84 -0.17 -10.73
N LEU A 245 4.87 -0.87 -10.27
CA LEU A 245 4.71 -2.20 -9.69
C LEU A 245 3.67 -2.12 -8.56
N TYR A 246 2.73 -3.05 -8.53
CA TYR A 246 1.65 -3.02 -7.55
C TYR A 246 2.05 -3.78 -6.28
N PRO A 247 2.23 -3.13 -5.11
CA PRO A 247 2.86 -3.78 -3.94
C PRO A 247 2.16 -5.03 -3.40
N TYR A 248 0.86 -5.19 -3.64
CA TYR A 248 0.13 -6.40 -3.23
C TYR A 248 0.32 -7.59 -4.18
N ALA A 249 0.81 -7.37 -5.40
CA ALA A 249 0.97 -8.42 -6.42
C ALA A 249 2.42 -8.59 -6.90
N GLU A 250 3.18 -7.50 -6.94
CA GLU A 250 4.47 -7.39 -7.61
C GLU A 250 5.53 -6.79 -6.68
N GLU A 251 6.78 -7.09 -6.99
CA GLU A 251 7.97 -6.53 -6.37
C GLU A 251 9.13 -6.52 -7.37
N MET A 252 10.16 -5.73 -7.09
CA MET A 252 11.43 -5.84 -7.83
C MET A 252 12.02 -7.24 -7.74
N GLY A 253 11.88 -7.88 -6.56
CA GLY A 253 12.40 -9.20 -6.29
C GLY A 253 13.88 -9.34 -6.66
N ASP A 254 14.21 -10.44 -7.30
CA ASP A 254 15.57 -10.75 -7.76
C ASP A 254 15.77 -10.36 -9.23
N ALA A 255 14.71 -9.94 -9.94
CA ALA A 255 14.79 -9.53 -11.34
C ALA A 255 15.62 -8.26 -11.54
N TRP A 256 15.62 -7.37 -10.54
CA TRP A 256 16.36 -6.12 -10.54
C TRP A 256 17.05 -5.88 -9.19
N GLY A 257 18.32 -5.47 -9.24
CA GLY A 257 19.09 -5.15 -8.04
C GLY A 257 19.99 -3.94 -8.23
N PHE A 258 20.53 -3.44 -7.13
CA PHE A 258 21.52 -2.37 -7.15
C PHE A 258 22.94 -2.93 -7.10
N GLU A 259 23.84 -2.27 -7.80
CA GLU A 259 25.28 -2.55 -7.78
C GLU A 259 26.06 -1.24 -7.65
N VAL A 260 27.32 -1.35 -7.25
CA VAL A 260 28.25 -0.22 -7.21
C VAL A 260 29.08 -0.16 -8.49
N GLN A 261 29.03 1.00 -9.15
CA GLN A 261 29.91 1.30 -10.27
C GLN A 261 31.04 2.24 -9.82
N PRO A 262 32.32 1.82 -9.96
CA PRO A 262 33.45 2.65 -9.60
C PRO A 262 33.56 3.89 -10.49
N GLN A 263 34.00 4.99 -9.90
CA GLN A 263 34.36 6.24 -10.57
C GLN A 263 35.84 6.55 -10.31
N GLY A 264 36.72 5.86 -11.05
CA GLY A 264 38.17 6.09 -11.02
C GLY A 264 38.94 5.39 -9.90
N SER A 265 38.26 4.74 -8.95
CA SER A 265 38.91 3.99 -7.86
C SER A 265 38.07 2.78 -7.44
N VAL A 266 38.76 1.73 -7.00
CA VAL A 266 38.16 0.51 -6.43
C VAL A 266 38.36 0.40 -4.92
N MET A 267 38.96 1.43 -4.29
CA MET A 267 39.24 1.41 -2.85
C MET A 267 37.97 1.43 -1.99
N TYR A 268 36.79 1.74 -2.56
CA TYR A 268 35.50 1.58 -1.89
C TYR A 268 35.25 0.15 -1.41
N LEU A 269 35.86 -0.86 -2.05
CA LEU A 269 35.77 -2.28 -1.65
C LEU A 269 36.34 -2.55 -0.25
N THR A 270 37.23 -1.68 0.23
CA THR A 270 37.76 -1.73 1.60
C THR A 270 36.83 -1.09 2.64
N GLY A 271 35.74 -0.44 2.17
CA GLY A 271 34.88 0.39 3.01
C GLY A 271 35.57 1.65 3.53
N ASN A 272 36.52 2.21 2.77
CA ASN A 272 37.16 3.47 3.09
C ASN A 272 36.18 4.64 2.87
N GLN A 273 35.90 5.40 3.92
CA GLN A 273 34.94 6.52 3.88
C GLN A 273 35.38 7.66 2.94
N ALA A 274 36.69 7.79 2.64
CA ALA A 274 37.19 8.75 1.66
C ALA A 274 36.75 8.44 0.22
N GLU A 275 36.23 7.24 -0.05
CA GLU A 275 35.82 6.79 -1.38
C GLU A 275 34.33 7.03 -1.67
N LYS A 276 33.58 7.66 -0.74
CA LYS A 276 32.14 7.93 -0.86
C LYS A 276 31.73 8.57 -2.20
N ASP A 277 32.56 9.49 -2.72
CA ASP A 277 32.27 10.19 -3.97
C ASP A 277 32.96 9.57 -5.20
N ARG A 278 33.59 8.40 -5.03
CA ARG A 278 34.32 7.69 -6.09
C ARG A 278 33.61 6.44 -6.59
N PHE A 279 32.31 6.35 -6.34
CA PHE A 279 31.43 5.36 -6.92
C PHE A 279 30.00 5.87 -6.98
N VAL A 280 29.15 5.21 -7.77
CA VAL A 280 27.70 5.45 -7.82
C VAL A 280 26.96 4.13 -7.63
N ILE A 281 25.76 4.22 -7.05
CA ILE A 281 24.86 3.09 -6.89
C ILE A 281 23.88 3.12 -8.08
N THR A 282 23.90 2.08 -8.91
CA THR A 282 23.08 1.99 -10.12
C THR A 282 22.22 0.74 -10.12
N GLY A 283 21.06 0.77 -10.74
CA GLY A 283 20.24 -0.42 -10.92
C GLY A 283 20.68 -1.25 -12.11
N LYS A 284 20.40 -2.56 -12.06
CA LYS A 284 20.69 -3.50 -13.14
C LYS A 284 19.69 -4.66 -13.18
N TRP A 285 19.34 -5.06 -14.39
CA TRP A 285 18.61 -6.31 -14.67
C TRP A 285 19.49 -7.51 -14.32
N LYS A 286 18.99 -8.36 -13.42
CA LYS A 286 19.62 -9.65 -13.08
C LYS A 286 18.97 -10.80 -13.85
N GLU A 287 17.69 -10.67 -14.17
CA GLU A 287 16.95 -11.63 -15.00
C GLU A 287 16.55 -10.95 -16.30
N GLN A 288 16.82 -11.61 -17.45
CA GLN A 288 16.57 -11.04 -18.78
C GLN A 288 15.22 -11.42 -19.38
N ASP A 289 14.49 -12.36 -18.76
CA ASP A 289 13.24 -12.91 -19.29
C ASP A 289 12.04 -12.55 -18.40
N ARG A 290 11.61 -11.28 -18.48
CA ARG A 290 10.43 -10.77 -17.79
C ARG A 290 9.43 -10.21 -18.81
N PRO A 291 8.11 -10.33 -18.55
CA PRO A 291 7.10 -9.75 -19.42
C PRO A 291 7.32 -8.25 -19.63
N GLU A 292 7.13 -7.76 -20.85
CA GLU A 292 7.32 -6.35 -21.22
C GLU A 292 6.52 -5.40 -20.31
N GLU A 293 5.29 -5.76 -19.96
CA GLU A 293 4.46 -4.96 -19.07
C GLU A 293 5.04 -4.83 -17.66
N TYR A 294 5.67 -5.89 -17.14
CA TYR A 294 6.37 -5.84 -15.85
C TYR A 294 7.59 -4.92 -15.95
N ALA A 295 8.38 -5.01 -17.03
CA ALA A 295 9.52 -4.15 -17.24
C ALA A 295 9.13 -2.66 -17.28
N LYS A 296 8.06 -2.33 -18.01
CA LYS A 296 7.49 -0.97 -18.03
C LYS A 296 7.04 -0.50 -16.65
N ARG A 297 6.36 -1.35 -15.87
CA ARG A 297 5.97 -1.01 -14.48
C ARG A 297 7.17 -0.81 -13.56
N LEU A 298 8.22 -1.62 -13.72
CA LEU A 298 9.47 -1.46 -12.98
C LEU A 298 10.15 -0.13 -13.32
N GLU A 299 10.30 0.20 -14.59
CA GLU A 299 10.89 1.46 -15.06
C GLU A 299 10.14 2.67 -14.51
N ASN A 300 8.80 2.66 -14.63
CA ASN A 300 7.95 3.69 -14.04
C ASN A 300 8.17 3.80 -12.51
N SER A 301 8.33 2.67 -11.82
CA SER A 301 8.59 2.66 -10.37
C SER A 301 9.94 3.30 -10.03
N LEU A 302 11.00 2.97 -10.78
CA LEU A 302 12.33 3.53 -10.60
C LEU A 302 12.33 5.04 -10.82
N GLU A 303 11.67 5.50 -11.88
CA GLU A 303 11.59 6.91 -12.27
C GLU A 303 10.73 7.73 -11.30
N ILE A 304 9.47 7.31 -11.06
CA ILE A 304 8.51 8.04 -10.23
C ILE A 304 9.05 8.17 -8.81
N PHE A 305 9.49 7.06 -8.20
CA PHE A 305 10.00 7.11 -6.84
C PHE A 305 11.47 7.56 -6.75
N LYS A 306 12.09 7.91 -7.89
CA LYS A 306 13.47 8.41 -8.00
C LYS A 306 14.48 7.52 -7.28
N LEU A 307 14.31 6.21 -7.42
CA LEU A 307 14.95 5.23 -6.54
C LEU A 307 16.49 5.30 -6.60
N GLU A 308 17.09 5.39 -7.78
CA GLU A 308 18.55 5.52 -7.90
C GLU A 308 19.10 6.77 -7.19
N LYS A 309 18.41 7.92 -7.34
CA LYS A 309 18.80 9.16 -6.65
C LYS A 309 18.69 9.03 -5.14
N LEU A 310 17.60 8.41 -4.66
CA LEU A 310 17.41 8.18 -3.24
C LEU A 310 18.47 7.25 -2.67
N TYR A 311 18.94 6.24 -3.41
CA TYR A 311 19.94 5.29 -2.92
C TYR A 311 21.36 5.79 -3.01
N ASN A 312 21.67 6.64 -3.97
CA ASN A 312 22.92 7.41 -3.95
C ASN A 312 23.02 8.35 -2.73
N SER A 313 21.95 8.57 -1.96
CA SER A 313 22.03 9.24 -0.66
C SER A 313 22.47 8.32 0.50
N HIS A 314 22.67 7.01 0.27
CA HIS A 314 23.05 5.99 1.28
C HIS A 314 24.44 5.38 1.00
N LYS A 315 25.34 6.12 0.34
CA LYS A 315 26.69 5.63 0.03
C LYS A 315 27.51 5.26 1.27
N GLU A 316 27.32 5.96 2.40
CA GLU A 316 27.99 5.62 3.67
C GLU A 316 27.56 4.24 4.17
N HIS A 317 26.25 3.93 4.10
CA HIS A 317 25.72 2.60 4.42
C HIS A 317 26.39 1.53 3.55
N VAL A 318 26.49 1.77 2.23
CA VAL A 318 27.16 0.85 1.31
C VAL A 318 28.63 0.64 1.67
N LEU A 319 29.36 1.71 2.01
CA LEU A 319 30.75 1.60 2.45
C LEU A 319 30.89 0.81 3.76
N ASP A 320 29.95 0.93 4.69
CA ASP A 320 29.95 0.14 5.92
C ASP A 320 29.72 -1.36 5.62
N LEU A 321 28.86 -1.70 4.65
CA LEU A 321 28.69 -3.08 4.20
C LEU A 321 29.99 -3.64 3.60
N PHE A 322 30.66 -2.88 2.73
CA PHE A 322 31.96 -3.27 2.17
C PHE A 322 33.02 -3.40 3.25
N ARG A 323 33.08 -2.48 4.22
CA ARG A 323 34.02 -2.55 5.35
C ARG A 323 33.84 -3.83 6.14
N GLN A 324 32.59 -4.14 6.49
CA GLN A 324 32.25 -5.34 7.24
C GLN A 324 32.69 -6.58 6.48
N ARG A 325 32.43 -6.64 5.18
CA ARG A 325 32.83 -7.77 4.33
C ARG A 325 34.33 -7.87 4.06
N TYR A 326 35.02 -6.73 4.01
CA TYR A 326 36.47 -6.67 3.92
C TYR A 326 37.17 -7.17 5.19
N ILE A 327 36.62 -6.85 6.37
CA ILE A 327 37.15 -7.32 7.67
C ILE A 327 36.77 -8.78 7.93
N PHE A 328 35.52 -9.14 7.62
CA PHE A 328 34.92 -10.44 7.93
C PHE A 328 34.68 -11.24 6.64
N GLY A 329 35.76 -11.77 6.05
CA GLY A 329 35.70 -12.62 4.85
C GLY A 329 35.01 -13.98 5.10
N GLU A 330 34.70 -14.70 4.02
CA GLU A 330 33.91 -15.95 4.07
C GLU A 330 34.47 -17.02 5.01
N ASP A 331 35.78 -17.28 4.99
CA ASP A 331 36.40 -18.26 5.89
C ASP A 331 36.22 -17.89 7.37
N TYR A 332 36.30 -16.60 7.69
CA TYR A 332 36.07 -16.12 9.05
C TYR A 332 34.59 -16.28 9.44
N LEU A 333 33.65 -15.96 8.55
CA LEU A 333 32.23 -16.18 8.81
C LEU A 333 31.92 -17.65 9.04
N LYS A 334 32.49 -18.55 8.23
CA LYS A 334 32.33 -20.00 8.43
C LYS A 334 32.89 -20.45 9.78
N SER A 335 34.06 -19.93 10.17
CA SER A 335 34.63 -20.22 11.50
C SER A 335 33.75 -19.73 12.66
N LEU A 336 32.91 -18.70 12.47
CA LEU A 336 31.96 -18.24 13.48
C LEU A 336 30.79 -19.21 13.62
N CYS A 337 30.30 -19.77 12.51
CA CYS A 337 29.31 -20.85 12.55
C CYS A 337 29.84 -22.06 13.32
N ASP A 338 31.07 -22.50 13.01
CA ASP A 338 31.67 -23.67 13.64
C ASP A 338 31.93 -23.46 15.14
N ARG A 339 32.26 -22.24 15.56
CA ARG A 339 32.51 -21.88 16.97
C ARG A 339 31.25 -21.64 17.80
N PHE A 340 30.17 -21.19 17.16
CA PHE A 340 28.91 -20.84 17.83
C PHE A 340 27.70 -21.52 17.16
N PRO A 341 27.68 -22.86 17.07
CA PRO A 341 26.64 -23.59 16.34
C PRO A 341 25.24 -23.42 16.93
N ASP A 342 25.13 -23.14 18.23
CA ASP A 342 23.85 -22.87 18.91
C ASP A 342 23.26 -21.47 18.58
N LEU A 343 24.09 -20.55 18.08
CA LEU A 343 23.67 -19.19 17.71
C LEU A 343 23.54 -19.00 16.20
N PHE A 344 24.42 -19.64 15.42
CA PHE A 344 24.51 -19.48 13.97
C PHE A 344 24.35 -20.83 13.27
N HIS A 345 23.20 -21.02 12.61
CA HIS A 345 22.91 -22.24 11.86
C HIS A 345 23.41 -22.15 10.41
N SER A 346 23.78 -20.95 9.96
CA SER A 346 24.25 -20.67 8.61
C SER A 346 25.13 -19.43 8.57
N VAL A 347 25.96 -19.31 7.52
CA VAL A 347 26.73 -18.08 7.24
C VAL A 347 25.78 -16.87 7.11
N THR A 348 24.57 -17.08 6.58
CA THR A 348 23.53 -16.04 6.50
C THR A 348 23.12 -15.52 7.88
N ASP A 349 23.06 -16.35 8.93
CA ASP A 349 22.73 -15.88 10.28
C ASP A 349 23.83 -14.99 10.86
N VAL A 350 25.11 -15.30 10.55
CA VAL A 350 26.24 -14.45 10.90
C VAL A 350 26.17 -13.12 10.15
N LYS A 351 25.95 -13.16 8.83
CA LYS A 351 25.75 -11.95 8.00
C LYS A 351 24.60 -11.10 8.53
N ASN A 352 23.48 -11.72 8.92
CA ASN A 352 22.33 -11.01 9.46
C ASN A 352 22.65 -10.26 10.76
N THR A 353 23.48 -10.86 11.60
CA THR A 353 23.99 -10.23 12.83
C THR A 353 24.94 -9.09 12.50
N LEU A 354 25.87 -9.30 11.56
CA LEU A 354 26.84 -8.30 11.12
C LEU A 354 26.18 -7.05 10.54
N TYR A 355 25.20 -7.25 9.66
CA TYR A 355 24.45 -6.18 9.01
C TYR A 355 23.37 -5.54 9.87
N LEU A 356 23.08 -6.12 11.04
CA LEU A 356 21.89 -5.79 11.82
C LEU A 356 20.64 -5.75 10.93
N SER A 357 20.52 -6.71 10.01
CA SER A 357 19.38 -6.84 9.12
C SER A 357 19.32 -8.23 8.52
N ASP A 358 18.12 -8.72 8.22
CA ASP A 358 17.95 -10.02 7.60
C ASP A 358 17.96 -9.88 6.07
N ILE A 359 19.00 -10.43 5.44
CA ILE A 359 19.21 -10.31 3.99
C ILE A 359 18.35 -11.29 3.17
N ARG A 360 17.61 -12.18 3.82
CA ARG A 360 16.67 -13.09 3.16
C ARG A 360 15.46 -12.33 2.62
N LYS A 361 15.01 -12.71 1.43
CA LYS A 361 14.00 -11.98 0.64
C LYS A 361 12.69 -11.75 1.40
N GLU A 362 12.20 -12.78 2.07
CA GLU A 362 10.98 -12.76 2.88
C GLU A 362 11.07 -11.83 4.11
N LYS A 363 12.26 -11.31 4.41
CA LYS A 363 12.52 -10.40 5.53
C LYS A 363 12.87 -8.98 5.09
N TRP A 364 12.95 -8.69 3.79
CA TRP A 364 13.30 -7.35 3.31
C TRP A 364 12.34 -6.25 3.78
N GLY A 365 11.08 -6.61 4.07
CA GLY A 365 10.09 -5.69 4.62
C GLY A 365 10.17 -5.42 6.12
N LYS A 366 11.15 -6.01 6.83
CA LYS A 366 11.29 -5.89 8.29
C LYS A 366 12.24 -4.78 8.73
N ARG A 367 13.21 -4.40 7.90
CA ARG A 367 14.11 -3.27 8.19
C ARG A 367 14.37 -2.40 6.96
N PRO A 368 14.55 -1.08 7.15
CA PRO A 368 15.05 -0.20 6.12
C PRO A 368 16.33 -0.71 5.48
N LEU A 369 16.46 -0.46 4.18
CA LEU A 369 17.61 -0.77 3.34
C LEU A 369 17.92 -2.27 3.23
N SER A 370 17.09 -3.17 3.77
CA SER A 370 17.37 -4.62 3.75
C SER A 370 17.58 -5.17 2.35
N LYS A 371 16.79 -4.72 1.36
CA LYS A 371 17.01 -5.14 -0.03
C LYS A 371 18.33 -4.60 -0.59
N LEU A 372 18.78 -3.40 -0.20
CA LEU A 372 20.11 -2.91 -0.59
C LEU A 372 21.20 -3.78 -0.01
N THR A 373 21.08 -4.07 1.27
CA THR A 373 22.05 -4.86 2.01
C THR A 373 22.20 -6.22 1.35
N HIS A 374 21.09 -6.84 0.97
CA HIS A 374 21.09 -8.04 0.13
C HIS A 374 21.78 -7.82 -1.22
N ASP A 375 21.36 -6.80 -1.98
CA ASP A 375 21.88 -6.54 -3.33
C ASP A 375 23.42 -6.32 -3.32
N ILE A 376 23.95 -5.63 -2.30
CA ILE A 376 25.39 -5.34 -2.10
C ILE A 376 26.16 -6.55 -1.52
N ASP A 377 25.60 -7.33 -0.59
CA ASP A 377 26.23 -8.58 -0.13
C ASP A 377 26.38 -9.58 -1.27
N GLU A 378 25.37 -9.67 -2.14
CA GLU A 378 25.43 -10.50 -3.34
C GLU A 378 26.50 -10.00 -4.32
N GLU A 379 26.60 -8.68 -4.53
CA GLU A 379 27.69 -8.08 -5.31
C GLU A 379 29.07 -8.44 -4.77
N PHE A 380 29.28 -8.26 -3.46
CA PHE A 380 30.54 -8.63 -2.83
C PHE A 380 30.87 -10.11 -3.03
N SER A 381 29.88 -10.99 -2.84
CA SER A 381 30.03 -12.43 -3.02
C SER A 381 30.42 -12.79 -4.46
N ARG A 382 29.87 -12.08 -5.47
CA ARG A 382 30.26 -12.26 -6.88
C ARG A 382 31.71 -11.80 -7.15
N LEU A 383 32.11 -10.68 -6.55
CA LEU A 383 33.47 -10.13 -6.70
C LEU A 383 34.53 -11.04 -6.06
N GLU A 384 34.27 -11.60 -4.86
CA GLU A 384 35.16 -12.57 -4.21
C GLU A 384 35.36 -13.83 -5.02
N GLN A 385 34.31 -14.31 -5.70
CA GLN A 385 34.36 -15.50 -6.55
C GLN A 385 35.04 -15.26 -7.91
N GLY A 386 35.56 -14.05 -8.18
CA GLY A 386 36.20 -13.71 -9.46
C GLY A 386 35.23 -13.66 -10.65
N LYS A 387 33.91 -13.69 -10.41
CA LYS A 387 32.88 -13.56 -11.44
C LYS A 387 32.65 -12.08 -11.75
N PHE A 388 33.65 -11.43 -12.31
CA PHE A 388 33.44 -10.15 -12.98
C PHE A 388 32.76 -10.47 -14.32
N ILE A 389 31.48 -10.11 -14.46
CA ILE A 389 30.82 -10.01 -15.78
C ILE A 389 30.90 -8.52 -16.15
N PRO A 390 31.95 -8.07 -16.87
CA PRO A 390 31.92 -6.73 -17.44
C PRO A 390 30.72 -6.66 -18.38
N GLY A 391 29.96 -5.58 -18.25
CA GLY A 391 28.86 -5.27 -19.14
C GLY A 391 29.22 -5.52 -20.60
N SER A 392 28.29 -6.15 -21.29
CA SER A 392 28.18 -6.25 -22.74
C SER A 392 28.78 -5.03 -23.44
N LYS A 393 29.95 -5.22 -24.04
CA LYS A 393 30.34 -4.41 -25.20
C LYS A 393 29.40 -4.82 -26.33
N GLU A 394 28.44 -3.98 -26.64
CA GLU A 394 27.90 -3.94 -27.99
C GLU A 394 28.55 -2.81 -28.78
N LYS A 395 28.70 -3.13 -30.06
CA LYS A 395 29.65 -2.63 -31.05
C LYS A 395 29.31 -1.28 -31.64
#